data_AF-A0A371CVZ9-F1
#
_entry.id   AF-A0A371CVZ9-F1
#
_cell.length_a   1.000
_cell.length_b   1.000
_cell.length_c   1.000
_cell.angle_alpha   90.00
_cell.angle_beta   90.00
_cell.angle_gamma   90.00
#
_symmetry.space_group_name_H-M   'P 1'
#
loop_
_entity.id
_entity.type
_entity.pdbx_description
1 polymer ?
#
loop_
_entity_poly.entity_id
_entity_poly.type
_entity_poly.pdbx_seq_one_letter_code
_entity_poly.pdbx_strand_id
1 'polypeptide(L)'
;MLARNSELNGALSSVQQLEDRFNKRFGYPWVFLNEVPFTAEFKEKMSAIISGPVSFGLIPHDHWFQPDWIDEEKATAGREHLIQDGVIYGGSVPYRNMCRFNSGFFYRHPLVQKYKWYWRVEPSVNFLCETDFDPFLFMEENDKLYGFTVALYEWPVTVPSLWNAVKEFIDVHPEHLAPNNSMKYLSDDGGTSYNLCHFWSNFEIANLEFWRGEAYSKFFDYLESKGGFYYERWGDAPVHSIGAALFARKDQIHFFDDIGYQHPPFTHCPRNGEVRRTKNCTCTQFDSFDYNGYSCLRKWEQAIRS
;
A
#
# COMPACT_ATOMS: atom_id res chain seq x y z
N MET A 1 2.21 6.85 8.89
CA MET A 1 3.43 6.03 8.81
C MET A 1 3.39 4.95 9.87
N LEU A 2 3.51 3.69 9.48
CA LEU A 2 3.88 2.60 10.38
C LEU A 2 5.41 2.59 10.46
N ALA A 3 6.00 2.67 11.65
CA ALA A 3 7.45 2.70 11.78
C ALA A 3 7.90 2.21 13.16
N ARG A 4 9.05 1.54 13.20
CA ARG A 4 9.71 1.16 14.44
C ARG A 4 10.60 2.28 14.97
N ASN A 5 10.85 2.25 16.28
CA ASN A 5 11.81 3.15 16.91
C ASN A 5 13.21 3.06 16.27
N SER A 6 13.62 1.87 15.81
CA SER A 6 14.91 1.64 15.15
C SER A 6 15.01 2.26 13.75
N GLU A 7 13.90 2.66 13.14
CA GLU A 7 13.84 3.21 11.77
C GLU A 7 13.82 4.75 11.77
N LEU A 8 14.02 5.37 12.93
CA LEU A 8 13.98 6.82 13.14
C LEU A 8 14.70 7.62 12.05
N ASN A 9 15.92 7.26 11.67
CA ASN A 9 16.67 8.01 10.66
C ASN A 9 16.03 7.94 9.27
N GLY A 10 15.56 6.75 8.87
CA GLY A 10 14.88 6.57 7.59
C GLY A 10 13.51 7.27 7.56
N ALA A 11 12.79 7.22 8.69
CA ALA A 11 11.54 7.95 8.87
C ALA A 11 11.76 9.47 8.79
N LEU A 12 12.78 10.00 9.47
CA LEU A 12 13.10 11.44 9.45
C LEU A 12 13.42 11.90 8.03
N SER A 13 14.22 11.13 7.29
CA SER A 13 14.54 11.44 5.90
C SER A 13 13.28 11.52 5.02
N SER A 14 12.36 10.58 5.19
CA SER A 14 11.12 10.50 4.39
C SER A 14 10.15 11.64 4.73
N VAL A 15 9.95 11.89 6.02
CA VAL A 15 9.09 12.97 6.52
C VAL A 15 9.66 14.33 6.08
N GLN A 16 10.96 14.57 6.25
CA GLN A 16 11.60 15.82 5.84
C GLN A 16 11.40 16.09 4.35
N GLN A 17 11.62 15.07 3.50
CA GLN A 17 11.41 15.21 2.06
C GLN A 17 9.95 15.51 1.72
N LEU A 18 8.98 14.82 2.32
CA LEU A 18 7.57 15.10 2.05
C LEU A 18 7.15 16.48 2.56
N GLU A 19 7.64 16.91 3.73
CA GLU A 19 7.42 18.26 4.26
C GLU A 19 7.95 19.32 3.29
N ASP A 20 9.18 19.15 2.80
CA ASP A 20 9.82 20.10 1.87
C ASP A 20 9.15 20.13 0.49
N ARG A 21 8.71 18.97 -0.03
CA ARG A 21 8.12 18.88 -1.37
C ARG A 21 6.64 19.20 -1.41
N PHE A 22 5.92 19.01 -0.30
CA PHE A 22 4.46 19.08 -0.23
C PHE A 22 3.98 19.75 1.06
N ASN A 23 4.18 19.09 2.21
CA ASN A 23 3.28 19.26 3.33
C ASN A 23 3.46 20.59 4.08
N LYS A 24 4.61 21.26 3.99
CA LYS A 24 4.77 22.63 4.53
C LYS A 24 3.80 23.64 3.89
N ARG A 25 3.32 23.38 2.68
CA ARG A 25 2.34 24.24 1.97
C ARG A 25 0.90 23.99 2.43
N PHE A 26 0.57 22.77 2.84
CA PHE A 26 -0.82 22.33 3.08
C PHE A 26 -1.14 21.99 4.54
N GLY A 27 -0.14 21.64 5.35
CA GLY A 27 -0.28 21.46 6.80
C GLY A 27 -1.11 20.25 7.23
N TYR A 28 -1.13 19.17 6.44
CA TYR A 28 -1.85 17.95 6.82
C TYR A 28 -1.22 17.26 8.03
N PRO A 29 -2.03 16.62 8.90
CA PRO A 29 -1.54 16.01 10.11
C PRO A 29 -0.80 14.69 9.84
N TRP A 30 0.21 14.39 10.65
CA TRP A 30 0.91 13.11 10.64
C TRP A 30 0.39 12.17 11.73
N VAL A 31 0.17 10.91 11.36
CA VAL A 31 -0.08 9.82 12.32
C VAL A 31 1.02 8.78 12.20
N PHE A 32 1.70 8.53 13.32
CA PHE A 32 2.68 7.47 13.48
C PHE A 32 2.09 6.32 14.29
N LEU A 33 2.18 5.10 13.80
CA LEU A 33 1.73 3.88 14.47
C LEU A 33 2.91 2.92 14.65
N ASN A 34 2.90 2.16 15.74
CA ASN A 34 3.93 1.18 16.09
C ASN A 34 3.35 0.10 17.00
N GLU A 35 3.89 -1.12 16.91
CA GLU A 35 3.53 -2.26 17.76
C GLU A 35 4.03 -2.12 19.21
N VAL A 36 5.00 -1.23 19.44
CA VAL A 36 5.49 -0.85 20.77
C VAL A 36 5.40 0.66 20.98
N PRO A 37 5.43 1.15 22.23
CA PRO A 37 5.46 2.59 22.49
C PRO A 37 6.65 3.29 21.79
N PHE A 38 6.37 4.40 21.12
CA PHE A 38 7.43 5.26 20.58
C PHE A 38 8.28 5.86 21.71
N THR A 39 9.61 5.89 21.52
CA THR A 39 10.54 6.52 22.46
C THR A 39 10.36 8.04 22.51
N ALA A 40 10.83 8.67 23.59
CA ALA A 40 10.85 10.13 23.70
C ALA A 40 11.64 10.78 22.55
N GLU A 41 12.80 10.20 22.20
CA GLU A 41 13.63 10.67 21.09
C GLU A 41 12.88 10.66 19.75
N PHE A 42 12.15 9.57 19.46
CA PHE A 42 11.38 9.49 18.22
C PHE A 42 10.32 10.60 18.15
N LYS A 43 9.57 10.78 19.23
CA LYS A 43 8.51 11.80 19.32
C LYS A 43 9.08 13.20 19.19
N GLU A 44 10.17 13.49 19.90
CA GLU A 44 10.84 14.80 19.88
C GLU A 44 11.33 15.15 18.48
N LYS A 45 12.12 14.26 17.85
CA LYS A 45 12.71 14.54 16.53
C LYS A 45 11.66 14.65 15.44
N MET A 46 10.62 13.83 15.45
CA MET A 46 9.51 13.95 14.50
C MET A 46 8.76 15.27 14.69
N SER A 47 8.43 15.63 15.93
CA SER A 47 7.71 16.86 16.22
C SER A 47 8.51 18.12 15.86
N ALA A 48 9.83 18.04 15.82
CA ALA A 48 10.71 19.15 15.46
C ALA A 48 10.73 19.46 13.96
N ILE A 49 10.47 18.47 13.08
CA ILE A 49 10.56 18.65 11.61
C ILE A 49 9.18 18.78 10.93
N ILE A 50 8.12 18.31 11.59
CA ILE A 50 6.76 18.35 11.05
C ILE A 50 6.13 19.72 11.29
N SER A 51 5.62 20.34 10.24
CA SER A 51 4.97 21.65 10.32
C SER A 51 3.54 21.61 10.88
N GLY A 52 2.83 20.49 10.71
CA GLY A 52 1.44 20.30 11.12
C GLY A 52 1.25 19.52 12.43
N PRO A 53 -0.01 19.18 12.79
CA PRO A 53 -0.28 18.35 13.95
C PRO A 53 0.33 16.95 13.81
N VAL A 54 0.90 16.42 14.89
CA VAL A 54 1.47 15.07 14.93
C VAL A 54 0.80 14.22 16.01
N SER A 55 0.57 12.94 15.74
CA SER A 55 0.01 11.98 16.68
C SER A 55 0.78 10.67 16.65
N PHE A 56 0.98 10.07 17.82
CA PHE A 56 1.71 8.81 17.99
C PHE A 56 0.77 7.78 18.65
N GLY A 57 0.51 6.67 17.98
CA GLY A 57 -0.40 5.61 18.44
C GLY A 57 0.32 4.28 18.67
N LEU A 58 -0.07 3.59 19.74
CA LEU A 58 0.25 2.18 19.96
C LEU A 58 -0.82 1.33 19.30
N ILE A 59 -0.41 0.36 18.49
CA ILE A 59 -1.32 -0.56 17.82
C ILE A 59 -1.96 -1.49 18.88
N PRO A 60 -3.30 -1.67 18.89
CA PRO A 60 -3.94 -2.67 19.74
C PRO A 60 -3.34 -4.06 19.48
N HIS A 61 -3.09 -4.81 20.56
CA HIS A 61 -2.42 -6.11 20.50
C HIS A 61 -3.02 -7.04 19.42
N ASP A 62 -4.34 -7.22 19.42
CA ASP A 62 -5.03 -8.17 18.54
C ASP A 62 -5.06 -7.76 17.06
N HIS A 63 -4.76 -6.48 16.79
CA HIS A 63 -4.62 -5.97 15.42
C HIS A 63 -3.22 -6.23 14.84
N TRP A 64 -2.23 -6.54 15.69
CA TRP A 64 -0.84 -6.75 15.27
C TRP A 64 -0.42 -8.21 15.35
N PHE A 65 -0.63 -8.86 16.48
CA PHE A 65 -0.07 -10.19 16.72
C PHE A 65 -0.88 -11.29 16.04
N GLN A 66 -0.20 -12.41 15.77
CA GLN A 66 -0.81 -13.59 15.18
C GLN A 66 -1.96 -14.08 16.05
N PRO A 67 -3.16 -14.32 15.48
CA PRO A 67 -4.30 -14.77 16.25
C PRO A 67 -4.20 -16.26 16.60
N ASP A 68 -4.81 -16.66 17.71
CA ASP A 68 -4.69 -18.01 18.30
C ASP A 68 -5.24 -19.15 17.42
N TRP A 69 -6.11 -18.84 16.47
CA TRP A 69 -6.68 -19.85 15.56
C TRP A 69 -5.70 -20.27 14.45
N ILE A 70 -4.55 -19.57 14.30
CA ILE A 70 -3.49 -19.99 13.39
C ILE A 70 -2.77 -21.20 13.95
N ASP A 71 -2.85 -22.31 13.22
CA ASP A 71 -1.97 -23.47 13.40
C ASP A 71 -0.48 -23.08 13.23
N GLU A 72 0.23 -23.01 14.35
CA GLU A 72 1.63 -22.59 14.40
C GLU A 72 2.60 -23.59 13.75
N GLU A 73 2.30 -24.90 13.77
CA GLU A 73 3.12 -25.90 13.09
C GLU A 73 3.04 -25.70 11.58
N LYS A 74 1.83 -25.51 11.06
CA LYS A 74 1.61 -25.21 9.63
C LYS A 74 2.24 -23.87 9.23
N ALA A 75 2.11 -22.84 10.04
CA ALA A 75 2.72 -21.53 9.78
C ALA A 75 4.26 -21.62 9.79
N THR A 76 4.84 -22.41 10.71
CA THR A 76 6.29 -22.68 10.75
C THR A 76 6.76 -23.36 9.48
N ALA A 77 6.07 -24.41 9.03
CA ALA A 77 6.41 -25.11 7.79
C ALA A 77 6.39 -24.18 6.56
N GLY A 78 5.39 -23.29 6.46
CA GLY A 78 5.32 -22.29 5.39
C GLY A 78 6.49 -21.29 5.43
N ARG A 79 6.89 -20.85 6.63
CA ARG A 79 8.07 -19.98 6.81
C ARG A 79 9.36 -20.68 6.41
N GLU A 80 9.55 -21.93 6.83
CA GLU A 80 10.74 -22.73 6.48
C GLU A 80 10.85 -22.96 4.97
N HIS A 81 9.74 -23.26 4.31
CA HIS A 81 9.69 -23.40 2.86
C HIS A 81 10.14 -22.10 2.16
N LEU A 82 9.61 -20.94 2.57
CA LEU A 82 10.00 -19.66 1.98
C LEU A 82 11.45 -19.25 2.30
N ILE A 83 12.00 -19.67 3.44
CA ILE A 83 13.43 -19.50 3.74
C ILE A 83 14.28 -20.32 2.75
N GLN A 84 13.91 -21.59 2.52
CA GLN A 84 14.62 -22.48 1.59
C GLN A 84 14.62 -21.94 0.16
N ASP A 85 13.52 -21.31 -0.25
CA ASP A 85 13.38 -20.68 -1.57
C ASP A 85 14.07 -19.30 -1.68
N GLY A 86 14.75 -18.84 -0.62
CA GLY A 86 15.47 -17.56 -0.62
C GLY A 86 14.54 -16.34 -0.68
N VAL A 87 13.28 -16.49 -0.28
CA VAL A 87 12.27 -15.44 -0.35
C VAL A 87 12.54 -14.37 0.71
N ILE A 88 12.61 -13.11 0.30
CA ILE A 88 12.79 -11.97 1.22
C ILE A 88 11.71 -12.00 2.31
N TYR A 89 12.10 -11.80 3.56
CA TYR A 89 11.21 -11.92 4.73
C TYR A 89 10.49 -13.28 4.89
N GLY A 90 10.90 -14.34 4.19
CA GLY A 90 10.26 -15.66 4.21
C GLY A 90 10.05 -16.20 5.62
N GLY A 91 11.05 -16.04 6.50
CA GLY A 91 11.00 -16.44 7.91
C GLY A 91 10.42 -15.42 8.90
N SER A 92 10.05 -14.21 8.45
CA SER A 92 9.72 -13.11 9.35
C SER A 92 8.26 -13.14 9.80
N VAL A 93 8.01 -13.39 11.08
CA VAL A 93 6.68 -13.23 11.70
C VAL A 93 6.27 -11.75 11.79
N PRO A 94 7.14 -10.82 12.24
CA PRO A 94 6.77 -9.40 12.29
C PRO A 94 6.41 -8.80 10.93
N TYR A 95 6.97 -9.32 9.82
CA TYR A 95 6.60 -8.89 8.48
C TYR A 95 5.19 -9.34 8.10
N ARG A 96 4.77 -10.55 8.48
CA ARG A 96 3.41 -11.04 8.28
C ARG A 96 2.38 -10.26 9.10
N ASN A 97 2.72 -9.96 10.35
CA ASN A 97 1.93 -9.06 11.20
C ASN A 97 1.75 -7.70 10.53
N MET A 98 2.82 -7.13 9.95
CA MET A 98 2.75 -5.87 9.20
C MET A 98 1.83 -5.98 7.98
N CYS A 99 1.98 -7.02 7.15
CA CYS A 99 1.12 -7.22 5.98
C CYS A 99 -0.35 -7.37 6.36
N ARG A 100 -0.66 -8.16 7.39
CA ARG A 100 -2.02 -8.30 7.93
C ARG A 100 -2.55 -6.96 8.48
N PHE A 101 -1.74 -6.25 9.26
CA PHE A 101 -2.12 -4.96 9.85
C PHE A 101 -2.46 -3.91 8.79
N ASN A 102 -1.62 -3.79 7.76
CA ASN A 102 -1.87 -2.89 6.65
C ASN A 102 -3.06 -3.35 5.80
N SER A 103 -3.29 -4.65 5.65
CA SER A 103 -4.43 -5.18 4.90
C SER A 103 -5.79 -4.86 5.55
N GLY A 104 -5.89 -4.93 6.88
CA GLY A 104 -7.21 -4.93 7.55
C GLY A 104 -7.41 -4.02 8.75
N PHE A 105 -6.34 -3.46 9.34
CA PHE A 105 -6.44 -2.88 10.68
C PHE A 105 -5.98 -1.42 10.79
N PHE A 106 -5.05 -0.94 9.97
CA PHE A 106 -4.52 0.43 10.14
C PHE A 106 -5.63 1.50 10.05
N TYR A 107 -6.59 1.32 9.14
CA TYR A 107 -7.72 2.23 8.96
C TYR A 107 -8.77 2.12 10.07
N ARG A 108 -8.71 1.07 10.90
CA ARG A 108 -9.54 0.84 12.10
C ARG A 108 -8.94 1.49 13.36
N HIS A 109 -7.69 1.95 13.31
CA HIS A 109 -7.03 2.56 14.47
C HIS A 109 -7.73 3.86 14.91
N PRO A 110 -7.93 4.11 16.23
CA PRO A 110 -8.68 5.29 16.72
C PRO A 110 -8.15 6.64 16.21
N LEU A 111 -6.83 6.79 16.07
CA LEU A 111 -6.22 8.01 15.52
C LEU A 111 -6.52 8.24 14.02
N VAL A 112 -6.85 7.16 13.29
CA VAL A 112 -7.11 7.18 11.84
C VAL A 112 -8.61 7.31 11.55
N GLN A 113 -9.47 6.84 12.45
CA GLN A 113 -10.93 6.84 12.31
C GLN A 113 -11.55 8.20 11.98
N LYS A 114 -10.95 9.29 12.47
CA LYS A 114 -11.42 10.65 12.23
C LYS A 114 -11.11 11.22 10.84
N TYR A 115 -10.37 10.50 10.01
CA TYR A 115 -9.98 10.96 8.67
C TYR A 115 -10.71 10.19 7.57
N LYS A 116 -10.97 10.89 6.46
CA LYS A 116 -11.49 10.33 5.21
C LYS A 116 -10.37 9.86 4.29
N TRP A 117 -9.23 10.55 4.26
CA TRP A 117 -8.11 10.26 3.37
C TRP A 117 -6.85 9.93 4.16
N TYR A 118 -5.96 9.12 3.57
CA TYR A 118 -4.60 8.92 4.06
C TYR A 118 -3.60 8.96 2.91
N TRP A 119 -2.39 9.40 3.21
CA TRP A 119 -1.20 9.18 2.38
C TRP A 119 -0.26 8.26 3.17
N ARG A 120 -0.05 7.04 2.68
CA ARG A 120 0.94 6.12 3.24
C ARG A 120 2.35 6.54 2.84
N VAL A 121 3.20 6.64 3.86
CA VAL A 121 4.61 6.95 3.74
C VAL A 121 5.36 5.96 4.61
N GLU A 122 6.35 5.29 4.03
CA GLU A 122 7.27 4.37 4.70
C GLU A 122 8.59 5.08 5.07
N PRO A 123 9.39 4.53 5.99
CA PRO A 123 10.77 4.95 6.19
C PRO A 123 11.63 4.72 4.93
N SER A 124 12.68 5.53 4.77
CA SER A 124 13.69 5.42 3.71
C SER A 124 13.16 5.52 2.27
N VAL A 125 12.16 6.37 2.04
CA VAL A 125 11.65 6.71 0.70
C VAL A 125 12.14 8.09 0.27
N ASN A 126 12.10 8.36 -1.04
CA ASN A 126 12.45 9.67 -1.60
C ASN A 126 11.27 10.27 -2.38
N PHE A 127 11.01 11.55 -2.14
CA PHE A 127 10.07 12.36 -2.92
C PHE A 127 10.89 13.23 -3.89
N LEU A 128 10.85 12.84 -5.16
CA LEU A 128 11.79 13.30 -6.19
C LEU A 128 11.31 14.56 -6.88
N CYS A 129 10.02 14.89 -6.78
CA CYS A 129 9.41 16.07 -7.39
C CYS A 129 8.66 16.88 -6.33
N GLU A 130 8.50 18.18 -6.58
CA GLU A 130 7.56 19.00 -5.83
C GLU A 130 6.11 18.60 -6.11
N THR A 131 5.29 18.57 -5.07
CA THR A 131 3.83 18.41 -5.19
C THR A 131 3.21 19.75 -4.79
N ASP A 132 2.96 20.57 -5.80
CA ASP A 132 2.49 21.96 -5.72
C ASP A 132 0.96 22.10 -5.72
N PHE A 133 0.24 20.97 -5.74
CA PHE A 133 -1.21 20.88 -5.63
C PHE A 133 -1.57 20.02 -4.41
N ASP A 134 -2.84 20.10 -3.98
CA ASP A 134 -3.35 19.26 -2.90
C ASP A 134 -3.85 17.92 -3.48
N PRO A 135 -3.16 16.79 -3.25
CA PRO A 135 -3.56 15.51 -3.81
C PRO A 135 -4.83 14.97 -3.13
N PHE A 136 -5.12 15.32 -1.88
CA PHE A 136 -6.37 14.89 -1.24
C PHE A 136 -7.56 15.62 -1.85
N LEU A 137 -7.43 16.93 -2.05
CA LEU A 137 -8.47 17.72 -2.73
C LEU A 137 -8.65 17.25 -4.18
N PHE A 138 -7.56 16.98 -4.91
CA PHE A 138 -7.64 16.41 -6.25
C PHE A 138 -8.43 15.09 -6.25
N MET A 139 -8.12 14.19 -5.32
CA MET A 139 -8.81 12.90 -5.24
C MET A 139 -10.30 13.06 -4.90
N GLU A 140 -10.65 14.01 -4.02
CA GLU A 140 -12.04 14.34 -3.67
C GLU A 140 -12.81 14.96 -4.85
N GLU A 141 -12.24 15.98 -5.49
CA GLU A 141 -12.90 16.73 -6.59
C GLU A 141 -13.05 15.91 -7.87
N ASN A 142 -12.23 14.87 -8.06
CA ASN A 142 -12.21 14.05 -9.28
C ASN A 142 -12.79 12.64 -9.07
N ASP A 143 -13.56 12.44 -7.98
CA ASP A 143 -14.21 11.16 -7.61
C ASP A 143 -13.22 9.98 -7.69
N LYS A 144 -12.07 10.13 -7.05
CA LYS A 144 -11.08 9.06 -6.92
C LYS A 144 -11.26 8.33 -5.59
N LEU A 145 -10.68 7.13 -5.49
CA LEU A 145 -10.69 6.31 -4.28
C LEU A 145 -9.30 5.80 -3.91
N TYR A 146 -8.46 5.49 -4.91
CA TYR A 146 -7.15 4.90 -4.68
C TYR A 146 -6.12 5.47 -5.66
N GLY A 147 -4.98 5.90 -5.15
CA GLY A 147 -3.91 6.52 -5.92
C GLY A 147 -2.56 5.86 -5.67
N PHE A 148 -1.80 5.62 -6.74
CA PHE A 148 -0.50 4.93 -6.69
C PHE A 148 0.54 5.57 -7.61
N THR A 149 1.81 5.22 -7.40
CA THR A 149 2.96 5.64 -8.24
C THR A 149 3.73 4.47 -8.86
N VAL A 150 3.68 3.27 -8.29
CA VAL A 150 4.39 2.09 -8.82
C VAL A 150 3.44 0.90 -8.87
N ALA A 151 3.58 0.09 -9.92
CA ALA A 151 2.87 -1.18 -10.08
C ALA A 151 3.85 -2.26 -10.57
N LEU A 152 3.81 -3.45 -9.99
CA LEU A 152 4.74 -4.55 -10.28
C LEU A 152 4.08 -5.92 -10.12
N TYR A 153 4.80 -6.96 -10.55
CA TYR A 153 4.41 -8.35 -10.29
C TYR A 153 4.77 -8.78 -8.87
N GLU A 154 3.85 -9.46 -8.20
CA GLU A 154 4.12 -10.20 -6.96
C GLU A 154 4.92 -11.48 -7.27
N TRP A 155 5.65 -11.99 -6.29
CA TRP A 155 6.32 -13.28 -6.38
C TRP A 155 5.31 -14.40 -6.20
N PRO A 156 5.10 -15.29 -7.18
CA PRO A 156 4.03 -16.28 -7.11
C PRO A 156 4.08 -17.17 -5.86
N VAL A 157 5.29 -17.48 -5.38
CA VAL A 157 5.54 -18.32 -4.18
C VAL A 157 5.00 -17.71 -2.88
N THR A 158 4.68 -16.42 -2.85
CA THR A 158 4.23 -15.70 -1.65
C THR A 158 2.71 -15.69 -1.52
N VAL A 159 2.01 -15.97 -2.62
CA VAL A 159 0.56 -15.91 -2.78
C VAL A 159 -0.05 -17.12 -3.53
N PRO A 160 0.46 -18.36 -3.40
CA PRO A 160 0.00 -19.48 -4.23
C PRO A 160 -1.50 -19.79 -4.10
N SER A 161 -2.14 -19.52 -2.96
CA SER A 161 -3.59 -19.72 -2.80
C SER A 161 -4.44 -18.44 -2.78
N LEU A 162 -3.82 -17.25 -2.84
CA LEU A 162 -4.55 -15.97 -2.73
C LEU A 162 -5.66 -15.85 -3.77
N TRP A 163 -5.36 -16.09 -5.05
CA TRP A 163 -6.36 -15.93 -6.11
C TRP A 163 -7.52 -16.93 -6.01
N ASN A 164 -7.25 -18.14 -5.50
CA ASN A 164 -8.32 -19.11 -5.27
C ASN A 164 -9.25 -18.61 -4.16
N ALA A 165 -8.70 -18.08 -3.05
CA ALA A 165 -9.52 -17.44 -2.02
C ALA A 165 -10.31 -16.24 -2.55
N VAL A 166 -9.72 -15.44 -3.45
CA VAL A 166 -10.43 -14.32 -4.11
C VAL A 166 -11.59 -14.82 -4.96
N LYS A 167 -11.39 -15.85 -5.79
CA LYS A 167 -12.48 -16.44 -6.59
C LYS A 167 -13.59 -17.01 -5.72
N GLU A 168 -13.25 -17.75 -4.67
CA GLU A 168 -14.23 -18.28 -3.72
C GLU A 168 -15.04 -17.15 -3.05
N PHE A 169 -14.40 -16.03 -2.70
CA PHE A 169 -15.11 -14.86 -2.18
C PHE A 169 -16.09 -14.27 -3.21
N ILE A 170 -15.64 -14.08 -4.45
CA ILE A 170 -16.46 -13.52 -5.54
C ILE A 170 -17.65 -14.42 -5.87
N ASP A 171 -17.46 -15.74 -5.85
CA ASP A 171 -18.54 -16.71 -6.12
C ASP A 171 -19.66 -16.62 -5.06
N VAL A 172 -19.28 -16.32 -3.80
CA VAL A 172 -20.23 -16.15 -2.68
C VAL A 172 -20.80 -14.73 -2.61
N HIS A 173 -20.02 -13.72 -3.02
CA HIS A 173 -20.36 -12.30 -2.95
C HIS A 173 -20.26 -11.58 -4.31
N PRO A 174 -20.97 -12.04 -5.36
CA PRO A 174 -20.91 -11.42 -6.68
C PRO A 174 -21.45 -9.97 -6.66
N GLU A 175 -22.31 -9.63 -5.69
CA GLU A 175 -22.86 -8.29 -5.49
C GLU A 175 -21.83 -7.22 -5.17
N HIS A 176 -20.64 -7.61 -4.69
CA HIS A 176 -19.56 -6.68 -4.35
C HIS A 176 -18.67 -6.33 -5.56
N LEU A 177 -18.78 -7.05 -6.68
CA LEU A 177 -18.05 -6.71 -7.89
C LEU A 177 -18.60 -5.43 -8.53
N ALA A 178 -17.74 -4.43 -8.71
CA ALA A 178 -18.12 -3.23 -9.45
C ALA A 178 -18.30 -3.58 -10.95
N PRO A 179 -19.39 -3.15 -11.62
CA PRO A 179 -19.62 -3.49 -13.04
C PRO A 179 -18.53 -3.01 -14.00
N ASN A 180 -17.85 -1.90 -13.68
CA ASN A 180 -16.74 -1.34 -14.45
C ASN A 180 -15.42 -1.44 -13.67
N ASN A 181 -15.18 -2.59 -13.05
CA ASN A 181 -13.97 -2.87 -12.30
C ASN A 181 -12.74 -3.04 -13.21
N SER A 182 -11.59 -3.29 -12.59
CA SER A 182 -10.29 -3.47 -13.24
C SER A 182 -9.87 -4.94 -13.31
N MET A 183 -10.78 -5.91 -13.51
CA MET A 183 -10.42 -7.34 -13.64
C MET A 183 -9.32 -7.60 -14.68
N LYS A 184 -9.33 -6.87 -15.80
CA LYS A 184 -8.29 -6.97 -16.85
C LYS A 184 -6.90 -6.52 -16.41
N TYR A 185 -6.79 -5.76 -15.32
CA TYR A 185 -5.50 -5.46 -14.70
C TYR A 185 -4.97 -6.68 -13.93
N LEU A 186 -5.84 -7.39 -13.22
CA LEU A 186 -5.48 -8.54 -12.37
C LEU A 186 -5.34 -9.84 -13.16
N SER A 187 -5.99 -9.97 -14.31
CA SER A 187 -6.09 -11.25 -15.01
C SER A 187 -6.12 -11.06 -16.52
N ASP A 188 -5.32 -11.88 -17.21
CA ASP A 188 -5.23 -11.90 -18.67
C ASP A 188 -6.27 -12.84 -19.32
N ASP A 189 -6.97 -13.64 -18.50
CA ASP A 189 -7.88 -14.71 -18.91
C ASP A 189 -9.27 -14.58 -18.25
N GLY A 190 -9.70 -13.33 -18.03
CA GLY A 190 -11.06 -13.01 -17.58
C GLY A 190 -11.36 -13.40 -16.13
N GLY A 191 -10.33 -13.58 -15.30
CA GLY A 191 -10.44 -13.93 -13.89
C GLY A 191 -10.08 -15.39 -13.58
N THR A 192 -9.74 -16.21 -14.58
CA THR A 192 -9.41 -17.62 -14.38
C THR A 192 -8.13 -17.78 -13.53
N SER A 193 -7.11 -16.99 -13.85
CA SER A 193 -5.83 -16.91 -13.15
C SER A 193 -5.47 -15.47 -12.77
N TYR A 194 -4.67 -15.32 -11.70
CA TYR A 194 -4.05 -14.05 -11.33
C TYR A 194 -2.76 -13.87 -12.12
N ASN A 195 -2.62 -12.74 -12.83
CA ASN A 195 -1.39 -12.39 -13.54
C ASN A 195 -0.31 -11.80 -12.62
N LEU A 196 -0.57 -11.73 -11.30
CA LEU A 196 0.31 -11.25 -10.23
C LEU A 196 0.50 -9.73 -10.15
N CYS A 197 -0.16 -8.94 -10.99
CA CYS A 197 -0.04 -7.48 -10.96
C CYS A 197 -0.72 -6.85 -9.76
N HIS A 198 0.03 -5.97 -9.08
CA HIS A 198 -0.47 -5.18 -7.97
C HIS A 198 0.15 -3.77 -7.96
N PHE A 199 -0.57 -2.81 -7.38
CA PHE A 199 -0.07 -1.50 -7.01
C PHE A 199 0.80 -1.59 -5.77
N TRP A 200 1.92 -0.87 -5.74
CA TRP A 200 2.90 -0.98 -4.67
C TRP A 200 2.53 -0.13 -3.46
N SER A 201 2.01 -0.77 -2.42
CA SER A 201 1.31 -0.12 -1.30
C SER A 201 2.16 0.75 -0.39
N ASN A 202 3.50 0.76 -0.51
CA ASN A 202 4.31 1.71 0.27
C ASN A 202 4.05 3.17 -0.11
N PHE A 203 3.51 3.42 -1.30
CA PHE A 203 2.87 4.67 -1.68
C PHE A 203 1.39 4.42 -1.95
N GLU A 204 0.53 5.04 -1.15
CA GLU A 204 -0.93 5.03 -1.37
C GLU A 204 -1.50 6.37 -0.95
N ILE A 205 -2.31 6.98 -1.81
CA ILE A 205 -3.24 8.05 -1.42
C ILE A 205 -4.64 7.51 -1.64
N ALA A 206 -5.38 7.22 -0.58
CA ALA A 206 -6.65 6.53 -0.73
C ALA A 206 -7.71 6.96 0.29
N ASN A 207 -8.96 6.74 -0.08
CA ASN A 207 -10.13 7.01 0.74
C ASN A 207 -10.32 5.87 1.75
N LEU A 208 -10.22 6.18 3.04
CA LEU A 208 -10.40 5.23 4.15
C LEU A 208 -11.82 4.68 4.23
N GLU A 209 -12.84 5.39 3.72
CA GLU A 209 -14.21 4.90 3.64
C GLU A 209 -14.33 3.69 2.71
N PHE A 210 -13.48 3.59 1.68
CA PHE A 210 -13.42 2.41 0.82
C PHE A 210 -13.01 1.17 1.62
N TRP A 211 -11.93 1.27 2.41
CA TRP A 211 -11.46 0.18 3.27
C TRP A 211 -12.42 -0.17 4.42
N ARG A 212 -13.17 0.83 4.91
CA ARG A 212 -14.23 0.65 5.92
C ARG A 212 -15.53 0.12 5.32
N GLY A 213 -15.68 0.17 4.00
CA GLY A 213 -16.87 -0.27 3.29
C GLY A 213 -17.14 -1.76 3.47
N GLU A 214 -18.40 -2.14 3.27
CA GLU A 214 -18.87 -3.52 3.47
C GLU A 214 -18.11 -4.53 2.60
N ALA A 215 -17.94 -4.22 1.30
CA ALA A 215 -17.27 -5.09 0.35
C ALA A 215 -15.84 -5.43 0.78
N TYR A 216 -15.02 -4.41 1.09
CA TYR A 216 -13.65 -4.62 1.50
C TYR A 216 -13.54 -5.26 2.88
N SER A 217 -14.41 -4.88 3.83
CA SER A 217 -14.42 -5.48 5.17
C SER A 217 -14.71 -6.98 5.11
N LYS A 218 -15.75 -7.40 4.37
CA LYS A 218 -16.06 -8.83 4.16
C LYS A 218 -14.95 -9.55 3.41
N PHE A 219 -14.35 -8.90 2.41
CA PHE A 219 -13.23 -9.47 1.67
C PHE A 219 -12.01 -9.73 2.56
N PHE A 220 -11.61 -8.73 3.36
CA PHE A 220 -10.53 -8.90 4.32
C PHE A 220 -10.85 -9.99 5.34
N ASP A 221 -12.06 -10.00 5.93
CA ASP A 221 -12.45 -11.01 6.91
C ASP A 221 -12.43 -12.43 6.30
N TYR A 222 -12.81 -12.56 5.02
CA TYR A 222 -12.72 -13.81 4.28
C TYR A 222 -11.26 -14.26 4.07
N LEU A 223 -10.38 -13.36 3.61
CA LEU A 223 -8.96 -13.67 3.45
C LEU A 223 -8.28 -14.00 4.78
N GLU A 224 -8.59 -13.23 5.84
CA GLU A 224 -8.14 -13.49 7.20
C GLU A 224 -8.51 -14.91 7.59
N SER A 225 -9.76 -15.35 7.41
CA SER A 225 -10.20 -16.72 7.76
C SER A 225 -9.43 -17.86 7.05
N LYS A 226 -8.73 -17.58 5.94
CA LYS A 226 -7.91 -18.57 5.22
C LYS A 226 -6.53 -18.76 5.84
N GLY A 227 -6.08 -17.82 6.67
CA GLY A 227 -4.75 -17.85 7.30
C GLY A 227 -3.58 -17.61 6.35
N GLY A 228 -3.82 -17.18 5.10
CA GLY A 228 -2.77 -17.00 4.09
C GLY A 228 -1.72 -15.94 4.45
N PHE A 229 -2.05 -14.98 5.32
CA PHE A 229 -1.06 -14.06 5.91
C PHE A 229 0.04 -14.80 6.70
N TYR A 230 -0.26 -15.95 7.28
CA TYR A 230 0.66 -16.71 8.14
C TYR A 230 1.14 -18.03 7.55
N TYR A 231 0.26 -18.78 6.88
CA TYR A 231 0.62 -20.02 6.18
C TYR A 231 1.43 -19.76 4.91
N GLU A 232 1.23 -18.60 4.28
CA GLU A 232 2.01 -18.13 3.13
C GLU A 232 2.73 -16.83 3.53
N ARG A 233 2.71 -15.81 2.65
CA ARG A 233 3.24 -14.47 2.93
C ARG A 233 2.46 -13.41 2.16
N TRP A 234 1.12 -13.46 2.24
CA TRP A 234 0.24 -12.51 1.57
C TRP A 234 0.58 -11.08 1.98
N GLY A 235 1.05 -10.28 1.01
CA GLY A 235 1.33 -8.87 1.20
C GLY A 235 0.05 -8.04 1.20
N ASP A 236 0.06 -6.91 1.91
CA ASP A 236 -1.00 -5.91 1.80
C ASP A 236 -1.10 -5.31 0.39
N ALA A 237 0.00 -5.21 -0.34
CA ALA A 237 0.02 -4.67 -1.69
C ALA A 237 -0.88 -5.46 -2.68
N PRO A 238 -0.74 -6.79 -2.85
CA PRO A 238 -1.67 -7.56 -3.66
C PRO A 238 -3.10 -7.59 -3.08
N VAL A 239 -3.27 -7.61 -1.75
CA VAL A 239 -4.61 -7.60 -1.13
C VAL A 239 -5.36 -6.29 -1.42
N HIS A 240 -4.74 -5.13 -1.18
CA HIS A 240 -5.28 -3.82 -1.50
C HIS A 240 -5.58 -3.68 -2.98
N SER A 241 -4.64 -4.15 -3.83
CA SER A 241 -4.78 -4.04 -5.27
C SER A 241 -5.95 -4.85 -5.80
N ILE A 242 -6.11 -6.09 -5.33
CA ILE A 242 -7.26 -6.93 -5.67
C ILE A 242 -8.56 -6.29 -5.18
N GLY A 243 -8.60 -5.83 -3.92
CA GLY A 243 -9.78 -5.17 -3.36
C GLY A 243 -10.17 -3.92 -4.17
N ALA A 244 -9.23 -3.00 -4.41
CA ALA A 244 -9.45 -1.81 -5.21
C ALA A 244 -9.87 -2.15 -6.65
N ALA A 245 -9.16 -3.06 -7.31
CA ALA A 245 -9.42 -3.42 -8.69
C ALA A 245 -10.73 -4.17 -8.90
N LEU A 246 -11.31 -4.83 -7.88
CA LEU A 246 -12.58 -5.56 -8.00
C LEU A 246 -13.79 -4.76 -7.51
N PHE A 247 -13.64 -3.99 -6.42
CA PHE A 247 -14.77 -3.36 -5.73
C PHE A 247 -14.92 -1.86 -6.04
N ALA A 248 -13.92 -1.22 -6.64
CA ALA A 248 -14.04 0.13 -7.17
C ALA A 248 -14.26 0.12 -8.68
N ARG A 249 -14.84 1.21 -9.22
CA ARG A 249 -14.80 1.43 -10.66
C ARG A 249 -13.37 1.80 -11.07
N LYS A 250 -12.93 1.33 -12.23
CA LYS A 250 -11.56 1.56 -12.71
C LYS A 250 -11.18 3.04 -12.86
N ASP A 251 -12.16 3.92 -13.12
CA ASP A 251 -11.96 5.37 -13.23
C ASP A 251 -11.72 6.07 -11.89
N GLN A 252 -11.99 5.39 -10.77
CA GLN A 252 -11.71 5.87 -9.41
C GLN A 252 -10.28 5.52 -8.93
N ILE A 253 -9.55 4.71 -9.69
CA ILE A 253 -8.14 4.40 -9.40
C ILE A 253 -7.25 5.33 -10.24
N HIS A 254 -6.30 5.99 -9.59
CA HIS A 254 -5.48 7.03 -10.20
C HIS A 254 -3.99 6.69 -10.15
N PHE A 255 -3.32 6.87 -11.29
CA PHE A 255 -1.87 6.82 -11.37
C PHE A 255 -1.32 8.25 -11.30
N PHE A 256 -0.56 8.56 -10.24
CA PHE A 256 0.08 9.86 -10.06
C PHE A 256 1.36 9.95 -10.88
N ASP A 257 1.24 10.21 -12.18
CA ASP A 257 2.38 10.39 -13.10
C ASP A 257 3.26 11.62 -12.76
N ASP A 258 2.77 12.51 -11.89
CA ASP A 258 3.40 13.79 -11.56
C ASP A 258 3.99 13.85 -10.14
N ILE A 259 3.90 12.77 -9.37
CA ILE A 259 4.53 12.63 -8.04
C ILE A 259 5.72 11.67 -8.15
N GLY A 260 6.90 12.22 -8.49
CA GLY A 260 8.14 11.44 -8.51
C GLY A 260 8.46 10.83 -7.15
N TYR A 261 8.64 9.51 -7.11
CA TYR A 261 8.71 8.74 -5.88
C TYR A 261 9.70 7.59 -6.02
N GLN A 262 10.45 7.29 -4.96
CA GLN A 262 11.31 6.12 -4.91
C GLN A 262 11.19 5.44 -3.56
N HIS A 263 11.01 4.13 -3.62
CA HIS A 263 11.30 3.22 -2.54
C HIS A 263 12.28 2.20 -3.12
N PRO A 264 13.53 2.11 -2.65
CA PRO A 264 14.52 1.23 -3.25
C PRO A 264 14.01 -0.22 -3.40
N PRO A 265 14.28 -0.89 -4.54
CA PRO A 265 15.11 -0.42 -5.67
C PRO A 265 14.33 0.33 -6.77
N PHE A 266 13.01 0.55 -6.62
CA PHE A 266 12.18 1.05 -7.70
C PHE A 266 11.90 2.55 -7.59
N THR A 267 11.94 3.21 -8.74
CA THR A 267 11.71 4.64 -8.88
C THR A 267 10.57 4.84 -9.86
N HIS A 268 9.59 5.65 -9.51
CA HIS A 268 8.70 6.31 -10.48
C HIS A 268 9.25 7.73 -10.73
N CYS A 269 9.51 8.05 -11.99
CA CYS A 269 9.91 9.39 -12.40
C CYS A 269 9.06 9.86 -13.59
N PRO A 270 8.42 11.04 -13.52
CA PRO A 270 7.53 11.53 -14.57
C PRO A 270 8.19 11.51 -15.94
N ARG A 271 7.55 10.90 -16.94
CA ARG A 271 8.14 10.77 -18.29
C ARG A 271 8.19 12.13 -19.00
N ASN A 272 7.15 12.94 -18.83
CA ASN A 272 7.07 14.25 -19.47
C ASN A 272 8.19 15.18 -18.95
N GLY A 273 9.04 15.65 -19.87
CA GLY A 273 10.14 16.57 -19.54
C GLY A 273 9.68 17.93 -19.04
N GLU A 274 8.49 18.38 -19.45
CA GLU A 274 7.89 19.60 -18.92
C GLU A 274 7.48 19.44 -17.46
N VAL A 275 6.77 18.37 -17.11
CA VAL A 275 6.40 18.06 -15.71
C VAL A 275 7.64 18.00 -14.83
N ARG A 276 8.70 17.32 -15.28
CA ARG A 276 9.96 17.26 -14.53
C ARG A 276 10.59 18.62 -14.28
N ARG A 277 10.57 19.49 -15.30
CA ARG A 277 11.11 20.86 -15.21
C ARG A 277 10.27 21.74 -14.31
N THR A 278 8.94 21.71 -14.42
CA THR A 278 8.05 22.59 -13.64
C THR A 278 7.93 22.16 -12.19
N LYS A 279 8.03 20.86 -11.91
CA LYS A 279 7.97 20.29 -10.55
C LYS A 279 9.34 20.08 -9.90
N ASN A 280 10.39 20.69 -10.44
CA ASN A 280 11.75 20.64 -9.88
C ASN A 280 12.22 19.21 -9.53
N CYS A 281 11.97 18.25 -10.43
CA CYS A 281 12.26 16.85 -10.18
C CYS A 281 13.78 16.58 -10.16
N THR A 282 14.24 15.72 -9.23
CA THR A 282 15.65 15.32 -9.07
C THR A 282 15.98 13.97 -9.73
N CYS A 283 15.00 13.33 -10.36
CA CYS A 283 15.14 12.05 -11.05
C CYS A 283 15.20 12.21 -12.58
N THR A 284 15.61 11.16 -13.28
CA THR A 284 15.55 11.10 -14.74
C THR A 284 14.53 10.05 -15.21
N GLN A 285 13.97 10.24 -16.42
CA GLN A 285 13.07 9.24 -17.03
C GLN A 285 13.72 7.86 -17.20
N PHE A 286 15.05 7.80 -17.26
CA PHE A 286 15.80 6.55 -17.43
C PHE A 286 15.87 5.74 -16.14
N ASP A 287 15.68 6.40 -14.99
CA ASP A 287 15.60 5.75 -13.69
C ASP A 287 14.21 5.11 -13.46
N SER A 288 13.20 5.48 -14.27
CA SER A 288 11.81 5.07 -14.03
C SER A 288 11.59 3.58 -14.29
N PHE A 289 10.99 2.92 -13.31
CA PHE A 289 10.58 1.52 -13.35
C PHE A 289 9.30 1.30 -14.17
N ASP A 290 8.50 2.34 -14.38
CA ASP A 290 7.19 2.34 -15.04
C ASP A 290 7.06 1.42 -16.26
N TYR A 291 8.05 1.39 -17.15
CA TYR A 291 8.02 0.59 -18.38
C TYR A 291 9.08 -0.52 -18.42
N ASN A 292 9.64 -0.87 -17.27
CA ASN A 292 10.45 -2.07 -17.08
C ASN A 292 9.60 -3.34 -17.37
N GLY A 293 10.23 -4.44 -17.77
CA GLY A 293 9.54 -5.72 -18.03
C GLY A 293 8.86 -6.31 -16.78
N TYR A 294 9.32 -5.95 -15.59
CA TYR A 294 8.74 -6.36 -14.31
C TYR A 294 7.68 -5.37 -13.75
N SER A 295 7.42 -4.27 -14.47
CA SER A 295 6.35 -3.33 -14.11
C SER A 295 5.00 -3.77 -14.68
N CYS A 296 3.95 -3.46 -13.93
CA CYS A 296 2.56 -3.68 -14.32
C CYS A 296 1.88 -2.41 -14.86
N LEU A 297 2.57 -1.27 -14.96
CA LEU A 297 1.94 -0.02 -15.42
C LEU A 297 1.37 -0.15 -16.85
N ARG A 298 2.04 -0.87 -17.77
CA ARG A 298 1.50 -1.10 -19.12
C ARG A 298 0.17 -1.86 -19.10
N LYS A 299 0.04 -2.85 -18.21
CA LYS A 299 -1.20 -3.61 -18.04
C LYS A 299 -2.28 -2.73 -17.43
N TRP A 300 -1.92 -1.87 -16.46
CA TRP A 300 -2.83 -0.85 -15.93
C TRP A 300 -3.36 0.04 -17.05
N GLU A 301 -2.49 0.71 -17.81
CA GLU A 301 -2.86 1.60 -18.93
C GLU A 301 -3.78 0.93 -19.96
N GLN A 302 -3.57 -0.36 -20.24
CA GLN A 302 -4.43 -1.14 -21.13
C GLN A 302 -5.80 -1.40 -20.52
N ALA A 303 -5.87 -1.73 -19.22
CA ALA A 303 -7.12 -1.99 -18.51
C ALA A 303 -8.02 -0.75 -18.44
N ILE A 304 -7.48 0.42 -18.12
CA ILE A 304 -8.26 1.68 -18.05
C ILE A 304 -8.81 2.12 -19.42
N ARG A 305 -8.10 1.84 -20.52
CA ARG A 305 -8.54 2.21 -21.88
C ARG A 305 -9.63 1.31 -22.46
N SER A 306 -9.81 0.13 -21.89
CA SER A 306 -10.73 -0.90 -22.39
C SER A 306 -12.15 -0.76 -21.89
#